data_AF-A0A507E650-F1
#
_entry.id   AF-A0A507E650-F1
#
_cell.length_a   1.000
_cell.length_b   1.000
_cell.length_c   1.000
_cell.angle_alpha   90.00
_cell.angle_beta   90.00
_cell.angle_gamma   90.00
#
_symmetry.space_group_name_H-M   'P 1'
#
loop_
_entity.id
_entity.type
_entity.pdbx_description
1 polymer ?
#
loop_
_entity_poly.entity_id
_entity_poly.type
_entity_poly.pdbx_seq_one_letter_code
_entity_poly.pdbx_strand_id
1 'polypeptide(L)'
;MSKNTEEYMMTASDTTKVKGNVATRLVGNVGNNALKGISGVGAGMGKGYKAAGSVLDDFKKFINKGNVVDLAVGLVIGAAFASVVSSLVSDILTPIFSLAMQANLQNNYLILRCPPNPTNGTVPMPKYSNCGKSDWKLVTEAQKAGAVTWNWGNFVNSVLNFLVIGGIIFFLLKIYTAARRPQPKPKTTKECSYCCKEIPIKATRCPECTSHIEEPETTVVPESVIDIVQDGPQEKKVV
;
A
#
# COMPACT_ATOMS: atom_id res chain seq x y z
N MET A 1 -9.02 -10.86 -40.33
CA MET A 1 -10.44 -11.10 -40.64
C MET A 1 -10.93 -12.21 -39.71
N SER A 2 -11.35 -11.92 -38.47
CA SER A 2 -12.66 -11.36 -38.08
C SER A 2 -13.82 -12.35 -38.30
N LYS A 3 -13.89 -13.42 -37.50
CA LYS A 3 -15.13 -14.11 -37.11
C LYS A 3 -14.89 -14.70 -35.71
N ASN A 4 -15.90 -14.69 -34.84
CA ASN A 4 -15.97 -15.27 -33.47
C ASN A 4 -16.21 -14.27 -32.33
N THR A 5 -16.78 -13.09 -32.60
CA THR A 5 -17.29 -12.16 -31.57
C THR A 5 -18.82 -12.17 -31.43
N GLU A 6 -19.53 -13.06 -32.13
CA GLU A 6 -21.01 -13.02 -32.22
C GLU A 6 -21.76 -14.10 -31.42
N GLU A 7 -21.07 -15.02 -30.74
CA GLU A 7 -21.76 -16.13 -30.05
C GLU A 7 -22.09 -15.85 -28.56
N TYR A 8 -21.68 -14.71 -27.99
CA TYR A 8 -21.92 -14.40 -26.56
C TYR A 8 -22.97 -13.28 -26.32
N MET A 9 -23.82 -12.95 -27.30
CA MET A 9 -24.83 -11.88 -27.16
C MET A 9 -26.29 -12.33 -27.27
N MET A 10 -26.60 -13.64 -27.41
CA MET A 10 -27.96 -14.13 -27.69
C MET A 10 -28.67 -14.83 -26.51
N THR A 11 -28.59 -14.31 -25.28
CA THR A 11 -29.47 -14.79 -24.18
C THR A 11 -30.16 -13.69 -23.37
N ALA A 12 -30.18 -12.45 -23.84
CA ALA A 12 -30.68 -11.32 -23.05
C ALA A 12 -31.96 -10.62 -23.57
N SER A 13 -32.62 -11.10 -24.63
CA SER A 13 -33.73 -10.36 -25.25
C SER A 13 -35.15 -10.91 -25.00
N ASP A 14 -35.34 -12.06 -24.35
CA ASP A 14 -36.66 -12.74 -24.33
C ASP A 14 -37.45 -12.66 -23.00
N THR A 15 -37.20 -11.65 -22.16
CA THR A 15 -37.99 -11.42 -20.92
C THR A 15 -38.87 -10.17 -20.95
N THR A 16 -38.92 -9.44 -22.06
CA THR A 16 -39.65 -8.17 -22.14
C THR A 16 -41.12 -8.29 -22.58
N LYS A 17 -41.60 -9.48 -22.96
CA LYS A 17 -42.93 -9.64 -23.60
C LYS A 17 -44.05 -10.24 -22.73
N VAL A 18 -43.87 -10.36 -21.41
CA VAL A 18 -44.93 -10.81 -20.46
C VAL A 18 -45.35 -9.70 -19.47
N LYS A 19 -44.64 -8.57 -19.42
CA LYS A 19 -44.89 -7.48 -18.45
C LYS A 19 -45.95 -6.45 -18.88
N GLY A 20 -46.60 -6.63 -20.04
CA GLY A 20 -47.50 -5.62 -20.62
C GLY A 20 -48.92 -5.55 -20.05
N ASN A 21 -49.44 -6.61 -19.41
CA ASN A 21 -50.86 -6.67 -19.03
C ASN A 21 -51.16 -6.78 -17.53
N VAL A 22 -50.15 -6.97 -16.68
CA VAL A 22 -50.35 -7.10 -15.22
C VAL A 22 -50.06 -5.79 -14.48
N ALA A 23 -49.18 -4.94 -15.03
CA ALA A 23 -48.80 -3.67 -14.39
C ALA A 23 -49.92 -2.62 -14.41
N THR A 24 -50.86 -2.69 -15.35
CA THR A 24 -51.87 -1.64 -15.56
C THR A 24 -53.11 -1.77 -14.66
N ARG A 25 -53.31 -2.89 -13.96
CA ARG A 25 -54.46 -3.07 -13.06
C ARG A 25 -54.20 -2.81 -11.58
N LEU A 26 -52.94 -2.61 -11.16
CA LEU A 26 -52.60 -2.35 -9.75
C LEU A 26 -52.38 -0.87 -9.42
N VAL A 27 -52.26 0.01 -10.42
CA VAL A 27 -51.88 1.42 -10.23
C VAL A 27 -53.10 2.35 -10.05
N GLY A 28 -54.33 1.86 -10.28
CA GLY A 28 -55.54 2.71 -10.27
C GLY A 28 -56.07 3.15 -8.89
N ASN A 29 -55.87 2.36 -7.82
CA ASN A 29 -56.53 2.63 -6.52
C ASN A 29 -55.59 2.93 -5.35
N VAL A 30 -54.27 2.82 -5.53
CA VAL A 30 -53.29 3.01 -4.44
C VAL A 30 -52.78 4.47 -4.33
N GLY A 31 -52.96 5.28 -5.38
CA GLY A 31 -52.41 6.64 -5.43
C GLY A 31 -53.03 7.63 -4.43
N ASN A 32 -54.34 7.58 -4.20
CA ASN A 32 -55.02 8.65 -3.46
C ASN A 32 -54.92 8.54 -1.93
N ASN A 33 -54.77 7.32 -1.39
CA ASN A 33 -54.60 7.11 0.05
C ASN A 33 -53.13 7.20 0.52
N ALA A 34 -52.16 6.99 -0.38
CA ALA A 34 -50.73 7.09 -0.04
C ALA A 34 -50.24 8.55 0.06
N LEU A 35 -50.85 9.49 -0.69
CA LEU A 35 -50.48 10.91 -0.68
C LEU A 35 -50.97 11.65 0.58
N LYS A 36 -51.95 11.12 1.31
CA LYS A 36 -52.48 11.75 2.54
C LYS A 36 -51.60 11.49 3.78
N GLY A 37 -50.68 10.51 3.71
CA GLY A 37 -49.75 10.16 4.81
C GLY A 37 -48.40 10.88 4.78
N ILE A 38 -48.05 11.57 3.69
CA ILE A 38 -46.74 12.23 3.55
C ILE A 38 -46.76 13.72 3.90
N SER A 39 -47.93 14.29 4.21
CA SER A 39 -48.09 15.71 4.60
C SER A 39 -47.47 16.07 5.96
N GLY A 40 -46.94 15.10 6.71
CA GLY A 40 -46.29 15.30 8.02
C GLY A 40 -44.76 15.39 7.98
N VAL A 41 -44.10 15.17 6.83
CA VAL A 41 -42.63 15.03 6.76
C VAL A 41 -41.91 16.37 6.54
N GLY A 42 -42.63 17.50 6.47
CA GLY A 42 -42.09 18.82 6.13
C GLY A 42 -41.34 19.58 7.24
N ALA A 43 -41.35 19.15 8.50
CA ALA A 43 -40.91 19.99 9.63
C ALA A 43 -39.65 19.53 10.38
N GLY A 44 -38.94 18.50 9.90
CA GLY A 44 -37.78 17.91 10.62
C GLY A 44 -36.43 17.95 9.90
N MET A 45 -36.36 18.35 8.63
CA MET A 45 -35.20 18.13 7.76
C MET A 45 -34.10 19.21 7.85
N GLY A 46 -34.04 19.99 8.93
CA GLY A 46 -33.16 21.17 9.04
C GLY A 46 -31.98 21.05 10.00
N LYS A 47 -31.81 19.93 10.71
CA LYS A 47 -30.85 19.82 11.85
C LYS A 47 -29.84 18.66 11.74
N GLY A 48 -29.54 18.17 10.54
CA GLY A 48 -28.56 17.08 10.36
C GLY A 48 -27.10 17.54 10.28
N TYR A 49 -26.83 18.76 9.84
CA TYR A 49 -25.46 19.23 9.56
C TYR A 49 -24.67 19.69 10.80
N LYS A 50 -25.34 19.97 11.94
CA LYS A 50 -24.65 20.35 13.19
C LYS A 50 -23.94 19.18 13.89
N ALA A 51 -24.37 17.94 13.68
CA ALA A 51 -23.71 16.76 14.25
C ALA A 51 -22.44 16.37 13.47
N ALA A 52 -22.41 16.61 12.15
CA ALA A 52 -21.24 16.36 11.31
C ALA A 52 -20.06 17.30 11.63
N GLY A 53 -20.36 18.56 12.02
CA GLY A 53 -19.35 19.52 12.48
C GLY A 53 -18.61 19.02 13.73
N SER A 54 -19.31 18.38 14.68
CA SER A 54 -18.68 17.83 15.89
C SER A 54 -17.64 16.76 15.56
N VAL A 55 -17.96 15.80 14.67
CA VAL A 55 -17.04 14.71 14.31
C VAL A 55 -15.86 15.22 13.47
N LEU A 56 -16.09 16.20 12.59
CA LEU A 56 -15.03 16.85 11.80
C LEU A 56 -14.11 17.73 12.66
N ASP A 57 -14.67 18.43 13.65
CA ASP A 57 -13.91 19.25 14.60
C ASP A 57 -13.09 18.38 15.55
N ASP A 58 -13.64 17.24 15.99
CA ASP A 58 -12.93 16.25 16.79
C ASP A 58 -11.83 15.54 15.98
N PHE A 59 -12.09 15.27 14.70
CA PHE A 59 -11.07 14.74 13.77
C PHE A 59 -9.96 15.75 13.49
N LYS A 60 -10.29 17.03 13.30
CA LYS A 60 -9.30 18.10 13.14
C LYS A 60 -8.46 18.28 14.40
N LYS A 61 -9.09 18.25 15.59
CA LYS A 61 -8.37 18.24 16.88
C LYS A 61 -7.47 17.02 17.04
N PHE A 62 -7.86 15.87 16.49
CA PHE A 62 -7.07 14.64 16.52
C PHE A 62 -5.86 14.70 15.58
N ILE A 63 -6.03 15.13 14.32
CA ILE A 63 -4.94 15.31 13.36
C ILE A 63 -3.93 16.35 13.88
N ASN A 64 -4.40 17.43 14.50
CA ASN A 64 -3.55 18.46 15.07
C ASN A 64 -2.69 17.98 16.27
N LYS A 65 -2.81 16.73 16.72
CA LYS A 65 -1.92 16.15 17.75
C LYS A 65 -0.46 15.98 17.31
N GLY A 66 -0.04 16.50 16.15
CA GLY A 66 1.35 16.62 15.69
C GLY A 66 1.99 15.29 15.29
N ASN A 67 2.04 14.33 16.22
CA ASN A 67 2.58 12.98 16.01
C ASN A 67 1.80 12.17 14.97
N VAL A 68 0.49 12.45 14.78
CA VAL A 68 -0.37 11.68 13.86
C VAL A 68 -0.11 12.04 12.39
N VAL A 69 0.13 13.33 12.10
CA VAL A 69 0.31 13.80 10.72
C VAL A 69 1.60 13.25 10.12
N ASP A 70 2.70 13.29 10.88
CA ASP A 70 4.01 12.84 10.39
C ASP A 70 4.02 11.33 10.12
N LEU A 71 3.38 10.55 11.00
CA LEU A 71 3.17 9.12 10.79
C LEU A 71 2.27 8.83 9.58
N ALA A 72 1.21 9.61 9.39
CA ALA A 72 0.29 9.44 8.26
C ALA A 72 0.96 9.74 6.92
N VAL A 73 1.74 10.82 6.85
CA VAL A 73 2.49 11.19 5.63
C VAL A 73 3.51 10.10 5.30
N GLY A 74 4.21 9.54 6.29
CA GLY A 74 5.12 8.42 6.09
C GLY A 74 4.47 7.17 5.49
N LEU A 75 3.26 6.81 5.94
CA LEU A 75 2.52 5.65 5.40
C LEU A 75 2.09 5.86 3.95
N VAL A 76 1.56 7.06 3.62
CA VAL A 76 1.09 7.37 2.26
C VAL A 76 2.26 7.38 1.27
N ILE A 77 3.37 8.03 1.63
CA ILE A 77 4.58 8.05 0.79
C ILE A 77 5.15 6.63 0.66
N GLY A 78 5.17 5.84 1.74
CA GLY A 78 5.62 4.46 1.72
C GLY A 78 4.81 3.57 0.78
N ALA A 79 3.48 3.69 0.81
CA ALA A 79 2.59 2.93 -0.06
C ALA A 79 2.74 3.32 -1.54
N ALA A 80 2.84 4.62 -1.83
CA ALA A 80 3.04 5.11 -3.20
C ALA A 80 4.41 4.74 -3.77
N PHE A 81 5.46 4.77 -2.94
CA PHE A 81 6.79 4.35 -3.37
C PHE A 81 6.85 2.83 -3.63
N ALA A 82 6.22 2.02 -2.77
CA ALA A 82 6.18 0.58 -2.93
C ALA A 82 5.53 0.15 -4.26
N SER A 83 4.49 0.84 -4.72
CA SER A 83 3.86 0.54 -6.02
C SER A 83 4.78 0.89 -7.20
N VAL A 84 5.48 2.03 -7.16
CA VAL A 84 6.44 2.42 -8.20
C VAL A 84 7.57 1.40 -8.32
N VAL A 85 8.13 0.96 -7.18
CA VAL A 85 9.16 -0.09 -7.20
C VAL A 85 8.57 -1.41 -7.70
N SER A 86 7.37 -1.79 -7.24
CA SER A 86 6.72 -3.01 -7.71
C SER A 86 6.48 -3.02 -9.22
N SER A 87 6.08 -1.89 -9.83
CA SER A 87 5.95 -1.75 -11.28
C SER A 87 7.29 -1.83 -12.00
N LEU A 88 8.34 -1.22 -11.44
CA LEU A 88 9.69 -1.36 -11.99
C LEU A 88 10.15 -2.82 -12.01
N VAL A 89 9.87 -3.57 -10.94
CA VAL A 89 10.18 -4.99 -10.89
C VAL A 89 9.33 -5.77 -11.88
N SER A 90 8.00 -5.61 -11.85
CA SER A 90 7.07 -6.40 -12.68
C SER A 90 7.25 -6.14 -14.17
N ASP A 91 7.50 -4.89 -14.56
CA ASP A 91 7.39 -4.45 -15.95
C ASP A 91 8.76 -4.39 -16.65
N ILE A 92 9.86 -4.21 -15.90
CA ILE A 92 11.20 -4.14 -16.47
C ILE A 92 12.03 -5.37 -16.08
N LEU A 93 12.10 -5.69 -14.79
CA LEU A 93 13.03 -6.73 -14.33
C LEU A 93 12.53 -8.14 -14.62
N THR A 94 11.26 -8.47 -14.33
CA THR A 94 10.73 -9.82 -14.60
C THR A 94 10.83 -10.22 -16.07
N PRO A 95 10.51 -9.36 -17.06
CA PRO A 95 10.71 -9.69 -18.47
C PRO A 95 12.16 -10.00 -18.81
N ILE A 96 13.12 -9.21 -18.32
CA ILE A 96 14.56 -9.42 -18.54
C ILE A 96 15.03 -10.74 -17.90
N PHE A 97 14.66 -10.99 -16.64
CA PHE A 97 15.00 -12.25 -15.96
C PHE A 97 14.28 -13.46 -16.58
N SER A 98 13.04 -13.29 -17.03
CA SER A 98 12.25 -14.36 -17.67
C SER A 98 12.80 -14.75 -19.04
N LEU A 99 13.34 -13.77 -19.78
CA LEU A 99 13.99 -14.01 -21.06
C LEU A 99 15.36 -14.67 -20.87
N ALA A 100 16.13 -14.20 -19.87
CA ALA A 100 17.44 -14.76 -19.54
C ALA A 100 17.37 -16.22 -19.04
N MET A 101 16.35 -16.57 -18.26
CA MET A 101 16.15 -17.94 -17.75
C MET A 101 15.19 -18.79 -18.60
N GLN A 102 14.70 -18.28 -19.75
CA GLN A 102 13.66 -18.91 -20.60
C GLN A 102 12.43 -19.42 -19.82
N ALA A 103 12.19 -18.89 -18.62
CA ALA A 103 11.20 -19.41 -17.68
C ALA A 103 10.20 -18.32 -17.33
N ASN A 104 8.95 -18.50 -17.79
CA ASN A 104 7.81 -17.74 -17.28
C ASN A 104 7.44 -18.27 -15.89
N LEU A 105 8.05 -17.67 -14.85
CA LEU A 105 7.87 -18.11 -13.46
C LEU A 105 6.40 -18.14 -13.05
N GLN A 106 5.58 -17.18 -13.51
CA GLN A 106 4.15 -17.11 -13.18
C GLN A 106 3.34 -18.34 -13.60
N ASN A 107 3.69 -18.94 -14.75
CA ASN A 107 2.95 -20.05 -15.33
C ASN A 107 3.49 -21.41 -14.88
N ASN A 108 4.34 -21.42 -13.86
CA ASN A 108 4.77 -22.63 -13.19
C ASN A 108 3.82 -22.96 -12.04
N TYR A 109 2.92 -23.90 -12.33
CA TYR A 109 1.99 -24.46 -11.36
C TYR A 109 1.90 -25.97 -11.55
N LEU A 110 1.53 -26.64 -10.47
CA LEU A 110 1.23 -28.07 -10.45
C LEU A 110 -0.24 -28.25 -10.11
N ILE A 111 -0.94 -29.13 -10.79
CA ILE A 111 -2.35 -29.41 -10.51
C ILE A 111 -2.39 -30.61 -9.57
N LEU A 112 -2.88 -30.40 -8.35
CA LEU A 112 -2.95 -31.45 -7.32
C LEU A 112 -4.25 -32.24 -7.41
N ARG A 113 -5.33 -31.56 -7.81
CA ARG A 113 -6.64 -32.18 -7.97
C ARG A 113 -7.29 -31.70 -9.26
N CYS A 114 -7.68 -32.66 -10.06
CA CYS A 114 -8.55 -32.45 -11.19
C CYS A 114 -9.93 -31.95 -10.75
N PRO A 115 -10.53 -30.99 -11.48
CA PRO A 115 -11.92 -30.66 -11.26
C PRO A 115 -12.78 -31.91 -11.49
N PRO A 116 -13.88 -32.08 -10.74
CA PRO A 116 -14.81 -33.17 -11.01
C PRO A 116 -15.35 -33.02 -12.44
N ASN A 117 -15.21 -34.06 -13.25
CA ASN A 117 -15.81 -34.10 -14.60
C ASN A 117 -17.33 -33.84 -14.46
N PRO A 118 -17.89 -32.79 -15.09
CA PRO A 118 -19.34 -32.68 -15.18
C PRO A 118 -19.80 -33.83 -16.07
N THR A 119 -20.51 -34.80 -15.49
CA THR A 119 -21.08 -35.93 -16.23
C THR A 119 -22.17 -35.51 -17.22
N ASN A 120 -22.49 -34.22 -17.37
CA ASN A 120 -23.40 -33.68 -18.38
C ASN A 120 -22.83 -32.37 -18.93
N GLY A 121 -22.33 -32.40 -20.17
CA GLY A 121 -21.54 -31.33 -20.78
C GLY A 121 -22.31 -30.04 -21.11
N THR A 122 -22.22 -29.04 -20.24
CA THR A 122 -22.55 -27.64 -20.60
C THR A 122 -21.45 -26.64 -20.22
N VAL A 123 -20.26 -27.12 -19.87
CA VAL A 123 -19.03 -26.33 -19.94
C VAL A 123 -18.11 -26.95 -20.99
N PRO A 124 -17.56 -26.18 -21.94
CA PRO A 124 -16.57 -26.70 -22.88
C PRO A 124 -15.27 -26.93 -22.10
N MET A 125 -15.15 -28.09 -21.48
CA MET A 125 -13.93 -28.55 -20.81
C MET A 125 -13.40 -29.76 -21.58
N PRO A 126 -12.10 -29.79 -21.94
CA PRO A 126 -11.53 -30.96 -22.58
C PRO A 126 -11.57 -32.15 -21.60
N LYS A 127 -12.00 -33.32 -22.09
CA LYS A 127 -12.00 -34.56 -21.32
C LYS A 127 -10.55 -35.02 -21.12
N TYR A 128 -9.97 -34.75 -19.96
CA TYR A 128 -8.71 -35.34 -19.53
C TYR A 128 -8.90 -36.11 -18.22
N SER A 129 -8.67 -37.41 -18.26
CA SER A 129 -8.54 -38.32 -17.10
C SER A 129 -7.28 -38.05 -16.26
N ASN A 130 -6.47 -37.09 -16.67
CA ASN A 130 -5.14 -36.80 -16.16
C ASN A 130 -4.89 -35.32 -16.45
N CYS A 131 -5.17 -34.45 -15.48
CA CYS A 131 -4.98 -33.00 -15.59
C CYS A 131 -3.50 -32.68 -15.74
N GLY A 132 -3.06 -32.61 -17.00
CA GLY A 132 -1.69 -32.31 -17.36
C GLY A 132 -1.48 -30.81 -17.47
N LYS A 133 -0.25 -30.36 -17.28
CA LYS A 133 0.15 -28.95 -17.43
C LYS A 133 -0.09 -28.41 -18.86
N SER A 134 -0.33 -29.29 -19.84
CA SER A 134 -0.51 -28.94 -21.26
C SER A 134 -1.88 -28.36 -21.61
N ASP A 135 -2.88 -28.50 -20.75
CA ASP A 135 -4.27 -28.20 -21.11
C ASP A 135 -4.65 -26.74 -20.87
N TRP A 136 -3.88 -26.01 -20.05
CA TRP A 136 -4.13 -24.61 -19.72
C TRP A 136 -2.87 -23.77 -19.87
N LYS A 137 -2.93 -22.70 -20.64
CA LYS A 137 -1.81 -21.76 -20.81
C LYS A 137 -1.63 -20.87 -19.58
N LEU A 138 -2.71 -20.56 -18.85
CA LEU A 138 -2.69 -19.72 -17.65
C LEU A 138 -3.29 -20.45 -16.44
N VAL A 139 -2.69 -20.21 -15.27
CA VAL A 139 -3.14 -20.67 -13.95
C VAL A 139 -4.59 -20.28 -13.67
N THR A 140 -4.98 -19.07 -14.08
CA THR A 140 -6.30 -18.50 -13.79
C THR A 140 -7.43 -19.22 -14.51
N GLU A 141 -7.15 -19.88 -15.63
CA GLU A 141 -8.11 -20.70 -16.37
C GLU A 141 -8.34 -22.03 -15.65
N ALA A 142 -7.27 -22.67 -15.17
CA ALA A 142 -7.34 -23.91 -14.40
C ALA A 142 -8.10 -23.71 -13.07
N GLN A 143 -7.89 -22.57 -12.41
CA GLN A 143 -8.62 -22.22 -11.18
C GLN A 143 -10.11 -21.98 -11.43
N LYS A 144 -10.48 -21.32 -12.54
CA LYS A 144 -11.89 -21.13 -12.93
C LYS A 144 -12.59 -22.44 -13.26
N ALA A 145 -11.87 -23.42 -13.79
CA ALA A 145 -12.39 -24.76 -14.05
C ALA A 145 -12.61 -25.59 -12.76
N GLY A 146 -12.18 -25.10 -11.58
CA GLY A 146 -12.31 -25.80 -10.30
C GLY A 146 -11.17 -26.76 -9.99
N ALA A 147 -10.04 -26.66 -10.70
CA ALA A 147 -8.84 -27.43 -10.39
C ALA A 147 -8.13 -26.86 -9.15
N VAL A 148 -7.66 -27.72 -8.25
CA VAL A 148 -6.80 -27.27 -7.13
C VAL A 148 -5.37 -27.25 -7.62
N THR A 149 -4.83 -26.05 -7.79
CA THR A 149 -3.47 -25.83 -8.32
C THR A 149 -2.51 -25.31 -7.23
N TRP A 150 -1.30 -25.85 -7.19
CA TRP A 150 -0.19 -25.33 -6.42
C TRP A 150 0.66 -24.41 -7.30
N ASN A 151 0.48 -23.11 -7.12
CA ASN A 151 1.08 -22.05 -7.95
C ASN A 151 2.40 -21.55 -7.35
N TRP A 152 3.41 -22.43 -7.27
CA TRP A 152 4.72 -22.05 -6.72
C TRP A 152 5.43 -20.97 -7.53
N GLY A 153 5.12 -20.86 -8.81
CA GLY A 153 5.59 -19.82 -9.70
C GLY A 153 5.30 -18.39 -9.23
N ASN A 154 4.05 -18.14 -8.83
CA ASN A 154 3.65 -16.85 -8.29
C ASN A 154 4.34 -16.57 -6.94
N PHE A 155 4.52 -17.59 -6.12
CA PHE A 155 5.25 -17.46 -4.85
C PHE A 155 6.71 -17.05 -5.07
N VAL A 156 7.44 -17.73 -5.97
CA VAL A 156 8.82 -17.38 -6.30
C VAL A 156 8.91 -15.96 -6.85
N ASN A 157 7.94 -15.53 -7.65
CA ASN A 157 7.87 -14.14 -8.10
C ASN A 157 7.64 -13.15 -6.95
N SER A 158 6.74 -13.42 -6.01
CA SER A 158 6.53 -12.55 -4.85
C SER A 158 7.78 -12.47 -3.96
N VAL A 159 8.49 -13.59 -3.77
CA VAL A 159 9.77 -13.63 -3.04
C VAL A 159 10.85 -12.84 -3.77
N LEU A 160 10.94 -12.99 -5.09
CA LEU A 160 11.86 -12.21 -5.92
C LEU A 160 11.54 -10.71 -5.82
N ASN A 161 10.26 -10.33 -5.91
CA ASN A 161 9.84 -8.94 -5.75
C ASN A 161 10.23 -8.36 -4.39
N PHE A 162 10.01 -9.13 -3.31
CA PHE A 162 10.44 -8.74 -1.96
C PHE A 162 11.96 -8.51 -1.87
N LEU A 163 12.76 -9.44 -2.41
CA LEU A 163 14.23 -9.34 -2.43
C LEU A 163 14.71 -8.15 -3.26
N VAL A 164 14.08 -7.90 -4.41
CA VAL A 164 14.46 -6.81 -5.30
C VAL A 164 14.05 -5.46 -4.72
N ILE A 165 12.84 -5.31 -4.17
CA ILE A 165 12.40 -4.08 -3.49
C ILE A 165 13.34 -3.78 -2.31
N GLY A 166 13.63 -4.80 -1.48
CA GLY A 166 14.57 -4.67 -0.36
C GLY A 166 15.96 -4.29 -0.84
N GLY A 167 16.44 -4.91 -1.93
CA GLY A 167 17.75 -4.63 -2.53
C GLY A 167 17.86 -3.22 -3.11
N ILE A 168 16.84 -2.75 -3.82
CA ILE A 168 16.80 -1.39 -4.38
C ILE A 168 16.74 -0.35 -3.26
N ILE A 169 15.88 -0.53 -2.25
CA ILE A 169 15.80 0.39 -1.11
C ILE A 169 17.13 0.43 -0.37
N PHE A 170 17.75 -0.72 -0.12
CA PHE A 170 19.06 -0.79 0.50
C PHE A 170 20.11 -0.04 -0.31
N PHE A 171 20.14 -0.21 -1.64
CA PHE A 171 21.06 0.51 -2.50
C PHE A 171 20.79 2.01 -2.53
N LEU A 172 19.53 2.44 -2.61
CA LEU A 172 19.15 3.85 -2.58
C LEU A 172 19.55 4.50 -1.26
N LEU A 173 19.28 3.84 -0.13
CA LEU A 173 19.71 4.31 1.18
C LEU A 173 21.23 4.35 1.26
N LYS A 174 21.94 3.34 0.75
CA LYS A 174 23.41 3.31 0.76
C LYS A 174 24.01 4.44 -0.09
N ILE A 175 23.49 4.68 -1.29
CA ILE A 175 23.90 5.79 -2.16
C ILE A 175 23.58 7.13 -1.49
N TYR A 176 22.41 7.28 -0.90
CA TYR A 176 22.01 8.49 -0.19
C TYR A 176 22.90 8.76 1.03
N THR A 177 23.19 7.74 1.84
CA THR A 177 24.10 7.83 3.00
C THR A 177 25.57 7.97 2.60
N ALA A 178 25.95 7.48 1.41
CA ALA A 178 27.31 7.65 0.89
C ALA A 178 27.50 9.06 0.29
N ALA A 179 26.47 9.60 -0.35
CA ALA A 179 26.48 10.94 -0.95
C ALA A 179 26.32 12.06 0.09
N ARG A 180 25.60 11.79 1.20
CA ARG A 180 25.53 12.72 2.33
C ARG A 180 26.53 12.34 3.40
N ARG A 181 27.52 13.20 3.65
CA ARG A 181 28.21 13.20 4.96
C ARG A 181 27.14 13.39 6.03
N PRO A 182 27.10 12.58 7.10
CA PRO A 182 26.15 12.78 8.18
C PRO A 182 26.41 14.18 8.76
N GLN A 183 25.53 15.14 8.42
CA GLN A 183 25.54 16.41 9.10
C GLN A 183 25.23 16.09 10.56
N PRO A 184 26.13 16.42 11.51
CA PRO A 184 25.84 16.19 12.91
C PRO A 184 24.53 16.91 13.18
N LYS A 185 23.45 16.16 13.44
CA LYS A 185 22.18 16.75 13.87
C LYS A 185 22.57 17.72 14.98
N PRO A 186 22.25 19.03 14.86
CA PRO A 186 22.72 20.02 15.82
C PRO A 186 22.37 19.47 17.20
N LYS A 187 23.39 19.23 18.03
CA LYS A 187 23.22 18.68 19.38
C LYS A 187 22.37 19.70 20.13
N THR A 188 21.06 19.52 20.15
CA THR A 188 20.13 20.48 20.78
C THR A 188 20.26 20.47 22.31
N THR A 189 21.03 19.52 22.84
CA THR A 189 21.35 19.32 24.24
C THR A 189 22.86 19.44 24.51
N LYS A 190 23.20 20.18 25.57
CA LYS A 190 24.50 20.20 26.25
C LYS A 190 24.40 19.36 27.52
N GLU A 191 25.49 18.69 27.91
CA GLU A 191 25.53 17.95 29.17
C GLU A 191 25.76 18.92 30.34
N CYS A 192 25.07 18.67 31.45
CA CYS A 192 25.28 19.40 32.70
C CYS A 192 26.56 18.92 33.40
N SER A 193 27.50 19.82 33.71
CA SER A 193 28.70 19.49 34.49
C SER A 193 28.43 19.02 35.93
N TYR A 194 27.26 19.32 36.49
CA TYR A 194 26.96 19.05 37.91
C TYR A 194 26.12 17.77 38.11
N CYS A 195 25.25 17.44 37.15
CA CYS A 195 24.33 16.32 37.27
C CYS A 195 24.35 15.35 36.08
N CYS A 196 25.23 15.57 35.09
CA CYS A 196 25.40 14.71 33.91
C CYS A 196 24.12 14.46 33.08
N LYS A 197 23.06 15.25 33.29
CA LYS A 197 21.83 15.19 32.48
C LYS A 197 21.94 16.06 31.24
N GLU A 198 21.28 15.64 30.16
CA GLU A 198 21.17 16.42 28.93
C GLU A 198 20.18 17.60 29.12
N ILE A 199 20.64 18.82 28.85
CA ILE A 199 19.89 20.06 29.00
C ILE A 199 19.90 20.80 27.66
N PRO A 200 18.84 21.49 27.23
CA PRO A 200 18.87 22.30 26.02
C PRO A 200 20.03 23.31 26.01
N ILE A 201 20.65 23.54 24.84
CA ILE A 201 21.85 24.41 24.67
C ILE A 201 21.67 25.79 25.34
N LYS A 202 20.48 26.38 25.23
CA LYS A 202 20.18 27.74 25.70
C LYS A 202 19.78 27.84 27.18
N ALA A 203 19.77 26.74 27.93
CA ALA A 203 19.40 26.81 29.34
C ALA A 203 20.55 27.35 30.19
N THR A 204 20.30 28.44 30.89
CA THR A 204 21.21 29.03 31.89
C THR A 204 21.10 28.32 33.25
N ARG A 205 20.01 27.57 33.48
CA ARG A 205 19.79 26.78 34.70
C ARG A 205 19.37 25.36 34.35
N CYS A 206 19.95 24.39 35.05
CA CYS A 206 19.53 23.00 34.94
C CYS A 206 18.13 22.81 35.57
N PRO A 207 17.17 22.17 34.88
CA PRO A 207 15.85 21.87 35.46
C PRO A 207 15.90 20.82 36.59
N GLU A 208 16.99 20.07 36.69
CA GLU A 208 17.10 18.91 37.57
C GLU A 208 17.90 19.23 38.84
N CYS A 209 19.13 19.75 38.69
CA CYS A 209 19.95 20.14 39.83
C CYS A 209 19.87 21.63 40.18
N THR A 210 19.13 22.44 39.41
CA THR A 210 18.98 23.89 39.62
C THR A 210 20.28 24.71 39.63
N SER A 211 21.42 24.08 39.34
CA SER A 211 22.71 24.77 39.29
C SER A 211 22.73 25.76 38.12
N HIS A 212 23.44 26.87 38.32
CA HIS A 212 23.74 27.80 37.24
C HIS A 212 24.84 27.19 36.39
N ILE A 213 24.62 27.12 35.08
CA ILE A 213 25.61 26.65 34.12
C ILE A 213 26.02 27.89 33.34
N GLU A 214 27.23 28.37 33.60
CA GLU A 214 27.86 29.36 32.74
C GLU A 214 27.98 28.75 31.34
N GLU A 215 27.45 29.46 30.35
CA GLU A 215 27.55 29.03 28.98
C GLU A 215 29.04 28.98 28.63
N PRO A 216 29.58 27.84 28.14
CA PRO A 216 30.91 27.89 27.57
C PRO A 216 30.82 28.90 26.44
N GLU A 217 31.66 29.94 26.50
CA GLU A 217 31.76 30.96 25.47
C GLU A 217 31.63 30.25 24.13
N THR A 218 30.58 30.61 23.39
CA THR A 218 30.50 30.26 21.99
C THR A 218 31.68 30.95 21.34
N THR A 219 32.82 30.25 21.32
CA THR A 219 33.74 30.40 20.22
C THR A 219 32.87 30.08 19.02
N VAL A 220 32.39 31.16 18.41
CA VAL A 220 32.20 31.25 16.98
C VAL A 220 33.49 30.65 16.46
N VAL A 221 33.48 29.35 16.16
CA VAL A 221 34.54 28.74 15.38
C VAL A 221 34.41 29.51 14.07
N PRO A 222 35.33 30.45 13.76
CA PRO A 222 35.25 31.12 12.49
C PRO A 222 35.30 30.01 11.44
N GLU A 223 34.53 30.19 10.37
CA GLU A 223 34.30 29.20 9.31
C GLU A 223 35.60 28.62 8.72
N SER A 224 36.77 29.21 9.02
CA SER A 224 38.11 28.76 8.68
C SER A 224 38.73 27.64 9.54
N VAL A 225 38.14 27.24 10.68
CA VAL A 225 38.76 26.24 11.59
C VAL A 225 38.20 24.81 11.39
N ILE A 226 37.23 24.63 10.48
CA ILE A 226 36.71 23.30 10.12
C ILE A 226 37.76 22.45 9.37
N ASP A 227 38.74 23.08 8.71
CA ASP A 227 39.73 22.37 7.88
C ASP A 227 41.00 21.91 8.63
N ILE A 228 41.18 22.28 9.91
CA ILE A 228 42.44 21.98 10.64
C ILE A 228 42.30 20.76 11.57
N VAL A 229 41.07 20.26 11.84
CA VAL A 229 40.85 19.08 12.70
C VAL A 229 40.66 17.80 11.87
N GLN A 230 41.41 17.64 10.78
CA GLN A 230 41.45 16.39 10.00
C GLN A 230 42.70 15.53 10.18
N ASP A 231 43.75 15.96 10.90
CA ASP A 231 44.96 15.13 11.07
C ASP A 231 45.41 15.03 12.54
N GLY A 232 44.96 13.99 13.23
CA GLY A 232 45.45 13.57 14.56
C GLY A 232 45.29 12.05 14.71
N PRO A 233 46.27 11.35 15.29
CA PRO A 233 46.81 10.11 14.73
C PRO A 233 45.92 8.88 14.92
N GLN A 234 45.83 8.10 13.85
CA GLN A 234 45.34 6.72 13.83
C GLN A 234 45.93 5.92 15.00
N GLU A 235 45.07 5.40 15.85
CA GLU A 235 45.39 4.49 16.94
C GLU A 235 46.07 3.24 16.37
N LYS A 236 47.40 3.17 16.54
CA LYS A 236 48.23 2.03 16.19
C LYS A 236 47.85 0.84 17.08
N LYS A 237 47.57 -0.28 16.42
CA LYS A 237 47.64 -1.65 16.97
C LYS A 237 48.78 -1.82 17.97
N VAL A 238 48.48 -2.39 19.12
CA VAL A 238 49.46 -3.09 19.97
C VAL A 238 49.00 -4.53 20.12
N VAL A 239 49.76 -5.39 19.42
CA VAL A 239 50.03 -6.84 19.59
C VAL A 239 48.86 -7.77 19.84
#